data_AF-A0A1T4VW94-F1
#
_entry.id   AF-A0A1T4VW94-F1
#
_cell.length_a   1.000
_cell.length_b   1.000
_cell.length_c   1.000
_cell.angle_alpha   90.00
_cell.angle_beta   90.00
_cell.angle_gamma   90.00
#
_symmetry.space_group_name_H-M   'P 1'
#
loop_
_entity.id
_entity.type
_entity.pdbx_description
1 polymer ?
#
loop_
_entity_poly.entity_id
_entity_poly.type
_entity_poly.pdbx_seq_one_letter_code
_entity_poly.pdbx_strand_id
1 'polypeptide(L)'
;MNSNIISGQLRFISESSKKEKKVKDNFRAYLTEGCERTLQEGYPIIPSWMIPKEVDDIKIIPFSEWKNYKNNIEDYYICFFCQDDVFSVVLNNPRKYIKLFRRAKGIIGFDYSIYYDMPAVKQKSQMNDNLSLTFYYGMRNIKVIPNIRYGIESTRDDFLSAIPRNSVIAIGSYGCVKTKKEKERFRYFLREMLPILMPKVVVVYGAMPDDVFGEFKDKYSFVQCEAIPECGKKEVC
;
A
#
# COMPACT_ATOMS: atom_id res chain seq x y z
N MET A 1 48.54 -55.13 -16.42
CA MET A 1 48.63 -53.67 -16.62
C MET A 1 47.76 -53.03 -15.53
N ASN A 2 48.26 -52.82 -14.31
CA ASN A 2 49.18 -51.75 -13.86
C ASN A 2 48.70 -50.33 -14.22
N SER A 3 48.03 -49.69 -13.25
CA SER A 3 48.29 -48.33 -12.71
C SER A 3 47.08 -47.92 -11.83
N ASN A 4 47.11 -48.09 -10.50
CA ASN A 4 47.44 -47.07 -9.48
C ASN A 4 46.73 -45.72 -9.74
N ILE A 5 46.04 -45.08 -8.79
CA ILE A 5 46.62 -44.45 -7.58
C ILE A 5 45.54 -44.24 -6.47
N ILE A 6 46.06 -44.26 -5.24
CA ILE A 6 45.51 -44.18 -3.88
C ILE A 6 44.95 -42.78 -3.50
N SER A 7 44.25 -42.75 -2.36
CA SER A 7 43.94 -41.61 -1.46
C SER A 7 42.61 -40.93 -1.73
N GLY A 8 41.85 -40.44 -0.76
CA GLY A 8 42.06 -40.35 0.67
C GLY A 8 40.73 -39.97 1.32
N GLN A 9 40.57 -40.42 2.54
CA GLN A 9 39.54 -40.10 3.49
C GLN A 9 39.37 -38.57 3.63
N LEU A 10 38.12 -38.07 3.55
CA LEU A 10 37.66 -36.90 4.31
C LEU A 10 36.12 -36.84 4.24
N ARG A 11 35.49 -37.45 5.24
CA ARG A 11 34.11 -37.12 5.63
C ARG A 11 34.12 -35.65 6.04
N PHE A 12 33.47 -34.78 5.28
CA PHE A 12 33.09 -33.46 5.79
C PHE A 12 31.92 -33.62 6.76
N ILE A 13 32.24 -34.02 8.00
CA ILE A 13 31.44 -33.64 9.14
C ILE A 13 31.81 -32.18 9.40
N SER A 14 31.08 -31.24 8.80
CA SER A 14 31.07 -29.86 9.30
C SER A 14 29.97 -29.74 10.34
N GLU A 15 30.22 -30.26 11.53
CA GLU A 15 29.63 -29.68 12.74
C GLU A 15 30.22 -28.28 12.91
N SER A 16 29.64 -27.31 12.23
CA SER A 16 29.83 -25.91 12.55
C SER A 16 28.48 -25.28 12.81
N SER A 17 27.98 -25.44 14.04
CA SER A 17 26.97 -24.57 14.63
C SER A 17 27.58 -23.17 14.87
N LYS A 18 28.05 -22.51 13.81
CA LYS A 18 28.31 -21.07 13.86
C LYS A 18 26.93 -20.42 13.85
N LYS A 19 26.53 -19.82 14.98
CA LYS A 19 25.41 -18.86 15.00
C LYS A 19 25.75 -17.81 13.95
N GLU A 20 25.11 -17.90 12.78
CA GLU A 20 25.27 -16.91 11.73
C GLU A 20 24.99 -15.55 12.34
N LYS A 21 25.95 -14.64 12.17
CA LYS A 21 25.84 -13.28 12.69
C LYS A 21 24.74 -12.60 11.88
N LYS A 22 23.50 -12.62 12.39
CA LYS A 22 22.33 -12.09 11.69
C LYS A 22 22.55 -10.61 11.39
N VAL A 23 22.79 -10.29 10.12
CA VAL A 23 22.92 -8.91 9.66
C VAL A 23 21.62 -8.18 9.97
N LYS A 24 21.73 -7.00 10.59
CA LYS A 24 20.56 -6.19 10.90
C LYS A 24 19.95 -5.71 9.58
N ASP A 25 18.70 -6.06 9.33
CA ASP A 25 17.96 -5.58 8.16
C ASP A 25 17.58 -4.11 8.33
N ASN A 26 18.46 -3.22 7.86
CA ASN A 26 18.23 -1.78 7.88
C ASN A 26 17.33 -1.30 6.74
N PHE A 27 17.18 -2.11 5.69
CA PHE A 27 16.41 -1.77 4.48
C PHE A 27 14.97 -2.27 4.55
N ARG A 28 14.63 -2.99 5.62
CA ARG A 28 13.29 -3.56 5.85
C ARG A 28 12.89 -4.54 4.74
N ALA A 29 13.86 -5.24 4.16
CA ALA A 29 13.62 -6.26 3.13
C ALA A 29 12.61 -7.32 3.61
N TYR A 30 12.60 -7.63 4.91
CA TYR A 30 11.62 -8.53 5.54
C TYR A 30 10.15 -8.14 5.32
N LEU A 31 9.85 -6.89 4.94
CA LEU A 31 8.48 -6.45 4.64
C LEU A 31 7.89 -7.14 3.41
N THR A 32 8.75 -7.53 2.48
CA THR A 32 8.37 -8.09 1.18
C THR A 32 8.89 -9.52 0.98
N GLU A 33 9.24 -10.20 2.08
CA GLU A 33 9.72 -11.57 2.03
C GLU A 33 8.63 -12.50 1.49
N GLY A 34 8.96 -13.25 0.44
CA GLY A 34 8.02 -14.18 -0.22
C GLY A 34 6.99 -13.54 -1.15
N CYS A 35 7.09 -12.24 -1.45
CA CYS A 35 6.22 -11.62 -2.46
C CYS A 35 6.61 -12.01 -3.89
N GLU A 36 5.61 -12.12 -4.77
CA GLU A 36 5.82 -11.95 -6.20
C GLU A 36 6.11 -10.47 -6.50
N ARG A 37 6.81 -10.21 -7.60
CA ARG A 37 7.28 -8.86 -7.94
C ARG A 37 6.90 -8.44 -9.35
N THR A 38 6.66 -7.15 -9.52
CA THR A 38 6.45 -6.54 -10.85
C THR A 38 7.73 -6.63 -11.68
N LEU A 39 7.58 -6.55 -13.01
CA LEU A 39 8.68 -6.82 -13.92
C LEU A 39 9.71 -5.70 -13.99
N GLN A 40 9.27 -4.44 -13.92
CA GLN A 40 10.15 -3.30 -14.20
C GLN A 40 10.86 -2.81 -12.93
N GLU A 41 10.10 -2.47 -11.88
CA GLU A 41 10.65 -1.87 -10.66
C GLU A 41 10.75 -2.87 -9.51
N GLY A 42 10.20 -4.07 -9.66
CA GLY A 42 10.26 -5.11 -8.64
C GLY A 42 9.38 -4.86 -7.42
N TYR A 43 8.29 -4.11 -7.58
CA TYR A 43 7.34 -3.84 -6.50
C TYR A 43 6.67 -5.12 -6.01
N PRO A 44 6.37 -5.25 -4.70
CA PRO A 44 5.65 -6.41 -4.20
C PRO A 44 4.21 -6.41 -4.74
N ILE A 45 3.84 -7.48 -5.44
CA ILE A 45 2.47 -7.68 -5.92
C ILE A 45 1.59 -8.04 -4.74
N ILE A 46 0.45 -7.37 -4.61
CA ILE A 46 -0.54 -7.62 -3.55
C ILE A 46 -1.45 -8.78 -3.98
N PRO A 47 -1.52 -9.90 -3.25
CA PRO A 47 -2.49 -10.96 -3.55
C PRO A 47 -3.94 -10.57 -3.24
N SER A 48 -4.87 -10.95 -4.11
CA SER A 48 -6.30 -10.61 -3.97
C SER A 48 -6.94 -11.09 -2.66
N TRP A 49 -6.44 -12.16 -2.05
CA TRP A 49 -6.99 -12.69 -0.79
C TRP A 49 -6.74 -11.76 0.41
N MET A 50 -5.77 -10.84 0.31
CA MET A 50 -5.52 -9.82 1.33
C MET A 50 -6.58 -8.72 1.32
N ILE A 51 -7.25 -8.54 0.19
CA ILE A 51 -8.25 -7.48 -0.03
C ILE A 51 -9.64 -7.98 0.39
N PRO A 52 -10.48 -7.16 1.03
CA PRO A 52 -11.88 -7.51 1.23
C PRO A 52 -12.58 -7.74 -0.12
N LYS A 53 -13.50 -8.72 -0.17
CA LYS A 53 -14.20 -9.07 -1.42
C LYS A 53 -15.17 -7.97 -1.87
N GLU A 54 -15.82 -7.35 -0.90
CA GLU A 54 -16.90 -6.37 -1.03
C GLU A 54 -16.81 -5.35 0.12
N VAL A 55 -17.27 -4.13 -0.12
CA VAL A 55 -17.32 -3.03 0.85
C VAL A 55 -18.54 -2.17 0.52
N ASP A 56 -19.59 -2.27 1.34
CA ASP A 56 -20.85 -1.53 1.14
C ASP A 56 -20.95 -0.31 2.07
N ASP A 57 -20.71 -0.49 3.37
CA ASP A 57 -20.59 0.58 4.36
C ASP A 57 -19.18 0.56 4.95
N ILE A 58 -18.39 1.59 4.60
CA ILE A 58 -17.03 1.76 5.08
C ILE A 58 -16.98 2.86 6.13
N LYS A 59 -16.65 2.44 7.35
CA LYS A 59 -16.29 3.36 8.42
C LYS A 59 -14.78 3.43 8.49
N ILE A 60 -14.24 4.64 8.45
CA ILE A 60 -12.81 4.86 8.50
C ILE A 60 -12.43 5.70 9.71
N ILE A 61 -11.24 5.45 10.24
CA ILE A 61 -10.60 6.34 11.21
C ILE A 61 -9.16 6.60 10.76
N PRO A 62 -8.71 7.85 10.75
CA PRO A 62 -7.31 8.15 10.50
C PRO A 62 -6.44 7.55 11.59
N PHE A 63 -5.24 7.11 11.21
CA PHE A 63 -4.27 6.56 12.15
C PHE A 63 -3.89 7.57 13.25
N SER A 64 -3.98 8.89 13.05
CA SER A 64 -3.76 9.85 14.14
C SER A 64 -4.79 9.68 15.28
N GLU A 65 -6.01 9.28 14.94
CA GLU A 65 -7.17 9.31 15.84
C GLU A 65 -7.55 7.95 16.44
N TRP A 66 -6.87 6.85 16.07
CA TRP A 66 -7.31 5.50 16.46
C TRP A 66 -7.49 5.33 17.98
N LYS A 67 -6.76 6.11 18.79
CA LYS A 67 -6.83 6.05 20.25
C LYS A 67 -8.19 6.49 20.80
N ASN A 68 -8.94 7.31 20.08
CA ASN A 68 -10.27 7.80 20.46
C ASN A 68 -11.36 6.74 20.21
N TYR A 69 -11.06 5.70 19.42
CA TYR A 69 -11.99 4.66 18.98
C TYR A 69 -11.61 3.27 19.51
N LYS A 70 -10.85 3.19 20.60
CA LYS A 70 -10.28 1.93 21.12
C LYS A 70 -11.32 0.85 21.47
N ASN A 71 -12.54 1.27 21.80
CA ASN A 71 -13.61 0.40 22.30
C ASN A 71 -14.50 -0.17 21.20
N ASN A 72 -14.36 0.30 19.95
CA ASN A 72 -15.17 -0.12 18.81
C ASN A 72 -14.34 -0.18 17.51
N ILE A 73 -13.02 -0.34 17.62
CA ILE A 73 -12.09 -0.26 16.48
C ILE A 73 -12.35 -1.33 15.41
N GLU A 74 -12.93 -2.45 15.83
CA GLU A 74 -13.35 -3.58 15.00
C GLU A 74 -14.37 -3.21 13.91
N ASP A 75 -15.11 -2.12 14.08
CA ASP A 75 -16.07 -1.63 13.09
C ASP A 75 -15.42 -0.77 12.00
N TYR A 76 -14.16 -0.36 12.18
CA TYR A 76 -13.50 0.65 11.36
C TYR A 76 -12.30 0.09 10.59
N TYR A 77 -12.10 0.62 9.40
CA TYR A 77 -10.82 0.56 8.72
C TYR A 77 -9.92 1.69 9.22
N ILE A 78 -8.69 1.38 9.57
CA ILE A 78 -7.69 2.41 9.87
C ILE A 78 -7.09 2.90 8.54
N CYS A 79 -7.15 4.20 8.29
CA CYS A 79 -6.58 4.81 7.09
C CYS A 79 -5.37 5.69 7.39
N PHE A 80 -4.53 5.91 6.38
CA PHE A 80 -3.29 6.69 6.48
C PHE A 80 -3.34 7.98 5.65
N PHE A 81 -4.54 8.53 5.41
CA PHE A 81 -4.72 9.84 4.80
C PHE A 81 -4.39 10.97 5.80
N CYS A 82 -3.21 10.90 6.40
CA CYS A 82 -2.63 11.83 7.37
C CYS A 82 -1.22 12.22 6.92
N GLN A 83 -0.59 13.20 7.57
CA GLN A 83 0.77 13.61 7.22
C GLN A 83 1.77 12.44 7.32
N ASP A 84 2.78 12.42 6.43
CA ASP A 84 3.71 11.30 6.27
C ASP A 84 4.50 10.98 7.57
N ASP A 85 4.80 12.01 8.37
CA ASP A 85 5.46 11.87 9.67
C ASP A 85 4.61 11.11 10.69
N VAL A 86 3.29 11.29 10.66
CA VAL A 86 2.32 10.64 11.56
C VAL A 86 2.36 9.12 11.44
N PHE A 87 2.47 8.59 10.21
CA PHE A 87 2.53 7.14 9.99
C PHE A 87 3.95 6.61 9.76
N SER A 88 4.98 7.47 9.70
CA SER A 88 6.39 7.05 9.65
C SER A 88 6.76 6.10 10.80
N VAL A 89 6.13 6.26 11.97
CA VAL A 89 6.29 5.37 13.13
C VAL A 89 5.86 3.93 12.83
N VAL A 90 4.91 3.74 11.92
CA VAL A 90 4.45 2.43 11.45
C VAL A 90 5.51 1.80 10.58
N LEU A 91 6.04 2.53 9.59
CA LEU A 91 7.15 2.07 8.74
C LEU A 91 8.38 1.68 9.57
N ASN A 92 8.70 2.47 10.59
CA ASN A 92 9.85 2.23 11.46
C ASN A 92 9.64 1.05 12.42
N ASN A 93 8.39 0.75 12.80
CA ASN A 93 8.07 -0.33 13.73
C ASN A 93 6.85 -1.16 13.29
N PRO A 94 6.85 -1.81 12.11
CA PRO A 94 5.66 -2.44 11.55
C PRO A 94 5.07 -3.51 12.46
N ARG A 95 5.95 -4.30 13.10
CA ARG A 95 5.56 -5.36 14.04
C ARG A 95 4.75 -4.86 15.24
N LYS A 96 5.01 -3.63 15.70
CA LYS A 96 4.34 -3.03 16.88
C LYS A 96 2.83 -2.89 16.66
N TYR A 97 2.40 -2.63 15.42
CA TYR A 97 1.02 -2.31 15.09
C TYR A 97 0.17 -3.51 14.65
N ILE A 98 0.76 -4.71 14.54
CA ILE A 98 0.03 -5.93 14.14
C ILE A 98 -1.18 -6.17 15.05
N LYS A 99 -1.01 -6.07 16.38
CA LYS A 99 -2.11 -6.29 17.33
C LYS A 99 -3.24 -5.28 17.16
N LEU A 100 -2.91 -4.03 16.83
CA LEU A 100 -3.89 -2.98 16.59
C LEU A 100 -4.67 -3.27 15.30
N PHE A 101 -3.95 -3.46 14.20
CA PHE A 101 -4.56 -3.63 12.87
C PHE A 101 -5.33 -4.93 12.73
N ARG A 102 -4.98 -5.97 13.49
CA ARG A 102 -5.75 -7.22 13.55
C ARG A 102 -7.06 -7.09 14.35
N ARG A 103 -7.17 -6.11 15.24
CA ARG A 103 -8.43 -5.81 15.94
C ARG A 103 -9.38 -4.99 15.07
N ALA A 104 -8.85 -4.12 14.22
CA ALA A 104 -9.64 -3.32 13.30
C ALA A 104 -10.31 -4.19 12.22
N LYS A 105 -11.34 -3.65 11.56
CA LYS A 105 -11.99 -4.29 10.38
C LYS A 105 -10.97 -4.55 9.26
N GLY A 106 -10.00 -3.66 9.15
CA GLY A 106 -8.85 -3.75 8.25
C GLY A 106 -8.07 -2.45 8.25
N ILE A 107 -7.19 -2.30 7.27
CA ILE A 107 -6.53 -1.03 6.98
C ILE A 107 -6.80 -0.61 5.53
N ILE A 108 -6.81 0.69 5.29
CA ILE A 108 -6.60 1.23 3.95
C ILE A 108 -5.10 1.46 3.80
N GLY A 109 -4.54 1.20 2.62
CA GLY A 109 -3.11 1.25 2.32
C GLY A 109 -2.46 2.59 2.67
N PHE A 110 -1.13 2.63 2.58
CA PHE A 110 -0.34 3.75 3.08
C PHE A 110 -0.29 4.87 2.05
N ASP A 111 -0.82 6.04 2.41
CA ASP A 111 -0.86 7.19 1.52
C ASP A 111 0.44 7.99 1.65
N TYR A 112 1.53 7.53 1.01
CA TYR A 112 2.76 8.33 0.92
C TYR A 112 2.58 9.52 -0.03
N SER A 113 3.11 10.69 0.33
CA SER A 113 2.93 11.90 -0.46
C SER A 113 3.85 11.91 -1.67
N ILE A 114 3.27 11.65 -2.86
CA ILE A 114 3.96 11.66 -4.15
C ILE A 114 3.62 12.94 -4.91
N TYR A 115 4.62 13.77 -5.17
CA TYR A 115 4.49 15.02 -5.93
C TYR A 115 4.97 14.85 -7.38
N TYR A 116 4.33 15.54 -8.32
CA TYR A 116 4.64 15.41 -9.75
C TYR A 116 6.05 15.90 -10.11
N ASP A 117 6.55 16.92 -9.40
CA ASP A 117 7.88 17.52 -9.57
C ASP A 117 8.99 16.80 -8.79
N MET A 118 8.62 15.80 -7.97
CA MET A 118 9.58 14.96 -7.27
C MET A 118 10.38 14.11 -8.28
N PRO A 119 11.69 13.89 -8.08
CA PRO A 119 12.47 12.99 -8.92
C PRO A 119 11.84 11.59 -8.98
N ALA A 120 11.80 10.96 -10.16
CA ALA A 120 11.16 9.67 -10.37
C ALA A 120 11.63 8.59 -9.37
N VAL A 121 12.90 8.57 -9.01
CA VAL A 121 13.45 7.65 -8.00
C VAL A 121 12.79 7.78 -6.62
N LYS A 122 12.42 8.99 -6.21
CA LYS A 122 11.74 9.24 -4.93
C LYS A 122 10.28 8.83 -5.00
N GLN A 123 9.60 9.11 -6.12
CA GLN A 123 8.24 8.63 -6.36
C GLN A 123 8.19 7.09 -6.27
N LYS A 124 9.08 6.42 -7.00
CA LYS A 124 9.22 4.95 -6.98
C LYS A 124 9.48 4.40 -5.58
N SER A 125 10.33 5.07 -4.78
CA SER A 125 10.60 4.66 -3.40
C SER A 125 9.36 4.75 -2.51
N GLN A 126 8.57 5.81 -2.62
CA GLN A 126 7.34 5.98 -1.85
C GLN A 126 6.26 4.97 -2.26
N MET A 127 6.16 4.70 -3.57
CA MET A 127 5.28 3.68 -4.12
C MET A 127 5.67 2.28 -3.59
N ASN A 128 6.96 1.98 -3.53
CA ASN A 128 7.46 0.74 -2.93
C ASN A 128 7.14 0.64 -1.44
N ASP A 129 7.34 1.71 -0.66
CA ASP A 129 7.07 1.69 0.78
C ASP A 129 5.57 1.47 1.07
N ASN A 130 4.68 2.07 0.26
CA ASN A 130 3.24 1.81 0.31
C ASN A 130 2.93 0.31 0.12
N LEU A 131 3.39 -0.26 -0.99
CA LEU A 131 3.11 -1.66 -1.34
C LEU A 131 3.77 -2.62 -0.35
N SER A 132 4.97 -2.30 0.15
CA SER A 132 5.70 -3.11 1.12
C SER A 132 4.96 -3.27 2.43
N LEU A 133 4.44 -2.18 2.99
CA LEU A 133 3.64 -2.25 4.22
C LEU A 133 2.28 -2.89 3.97
N THR A 134 1.64 -2.60 2.82
CA THR A 134 0.38 -3.23 2.42
C THR A 134 0.52 -4.76 2.36
N PHE A 135 1.55 -5.26 1.68
CA PHE A 135 1.88 -6.69 1.62
C PHE A 135 2.20 -7.25 3.00
N TYR A 136 3.05 -6.57 3.78
CA TYR A 136 3.47 -7.02 5.10
C TYR A 136 2.30 -7.30 6.05
N TYR A 137 1.32 -6.39 6.10
CA TYR A 137 0.15 -6.56 6.95
C TYR A 137 -0.84 -7.57 6.37
N GLY A 138 -1.04 -7.57 5.05
CA GLY A 138 -1.87 -8.56 4.37
C GLY A 138 -1.40 -10.00 4.60
N MET A 139 -0.08 -10.25 4.55
CA MET A 139 0.53 -11.54 4.88
C MET A 139 0.29 -12.00 6.31
N ARG A 140 -0.20 -11.13 7.20
CA ARG A 140 -0.52 -11.42 8.60
C ARG A 140 -2.03 -11.52 8.84
N ASN A 141 -2.79 -11.83 7.78
CA ASN A 141 -4.24 -11.97 7.80
C ASN A 141 -4.98 -10.70 8.26
N ILE A 142 -4.37 -9.54 8.07
CA ILE A 142 -5.06 -8.24 8.23
C ILE A 142 -5.63 -7.89 6.86
N LYS A 143 -6.92 -7.56 6.78
CA LYS A 143 -7.51 -7.10 5.52
C LYS A 143 -6.96 -5.74 5.15
N VAL A 144 -6.53 -5.59 3.90
CA VAL A 144 -5.93 -4.35 3.39
C VAL A 144 -6.64 -3.92 2.11
N ILE A 145 -7.11 -2.68 2.06
CA ILE A 145 -7.59 -2.06 0.81
C ILE A 145 -6.42 -1.25 0.24
N PRO A 146 -5.81 -1.64 -0.90
CA PRO A 146 -4.66 -0.92 -1.44
C PRO A 146 -5.03 0.53 -1.79
N ASN A 147 -4.21 1.48 -1.33
CA ASN A 147 -4.34 2.89 -1.70
C ASN A 147 -3.58 3.15 -3.00
N ILE A 148 -4.26 3.71 -3.99
CA ILE A 148 -3.72 3.97 -5.31
C ILE A 148 -3.24 5.42 -5.37
N ARG A 149 -1.91 5.56 -5.43
CA ARG A 149 -1.24 6.83 -5.67
C ARG A 149 0.07 6.55 -6.39
N TYR A 150 0.22 7.10 -7.59
CA TYR A 150 1.45 7.07 -8.37
C TYR A 150 1.79 8.49 -8.82
N GLY A 151 3.03 8.69 -9.25
CA GLY A 151 3.52 10.01 -9.63
C GLY A 151 3.37 10.28 -11.13
N ILE A 152 4.50 10.43 -11.82
CA ILE A 152 4.51 10.65 -13.26
C ILE A 152 4.06 9.40 -14.02
N GLU A 153 3.59 9.62 -15.25
CA GLU A 153 3.02 8.58 -16.11
C GLU A 153 3.95 7.36 -16.31
N SER A 154 5.26 7.58 -16.43
CA SER A 154 6.23 6.48 -16.59
C SER A 154 6.32 5.53 -15.38
N THR A 155 5.73 5.88 -14.24
CA THR A 155 5.64 5.01 -13.06
C THR A 155 4.31 4.27 -12.93
N ARG A 156 3.30 4.66 -13.72
CA ARG A 156 1.91 4.18 -13.59
C ARG A 156 1.80 2.69 -13.80
N ASP A 157 2.24 2.20 -14.96
CA ASP A 157 1.85 0.87 -15.43
C ASP A 157 2.45 -0.24 -14.55
N ASP A 158 3.73 -0.14 -14.21
CA ASP A 158 4.37 -1.13 -13.33
C ASP A 158 3.77 -1.10 -11.92
N PHE A 159 3.44 0.07 -11.38
CA PHE A 159 2.77 0.18 -10.07
C PHE A 159 1.37 -0.42 -10.08
N LEU A 160 0.55 -0.09 -11.08
CA LEU A 160 -0.80 -0.63 -11.19
C LEU A 160 -0.77 -2.15 -11.41
N SER A 161 0.28 -2.70 -12.03
CA SER A 161 0.46 -4.15 -12.18
C SER A 161 0.67 -4.88 -10.83
N ALA A 162 1.10 -4.17 -9.77
CA ALA A 162 1.19 -4.71 -8.42
C ALA A 162 -0.17 -4.86 -7.72
N ILE A 163 -1.23 -4.27 -8.28
CA ILE A 163 -2.56 -4.24 -7.69
C ILE A 163 -3.48 -5.23 -8.41
N PRO A 164 -4.18 -6.11 -7.70
CA PRO A 164 -5.16 -7.00 -8.29
C PRO A 164 -6.24 -6.25 -9.07
N ARG A 165 -6.52 -6.74 -10.28
CA ARG A 165 -7.69 -6.30 -11.03
C ARG A 165 -8.97 -6.83 -10.37
N ASN A 166 -10.11 -6.15 -10.60
CA ASN A 166 -11.40 -6.55 -10.03
C ASN A 166 -11.37 -6.68 -8.50
N SER A 167 -10.65 -5.79 -7.82
CA SER A 167 -10.60 -5.72 -6.36
C SER A 167 -11.19 -4.41 -5.84
N VAL A 168 -11.36 -4.33 -4.52
CA VAL A 168 -11.61 -3.06 -3.84
C VAL A 168 -10.29 -2.28 -3.78
N ILE A 169 -10.33 -0.99 -4.08
CA ILE A 169 -9.19 -0.07 -4.00
C ILE A 169 -9.59 1.21 -3.26
N ALA A 170 -8.61 1.99 -2.81
CA ALA A 170 -8.84 3.30 -2.21
C ALA A 170 -8.08 4.41 -2.92
N ILE A 171 -8.62 5.62 -2.90
CA ILE A 171 -7.99 6.86 -3.39
C ILE A 171 -8.31 8.02 -2.45
N GLY A 172 -7.40 9.00 -2.37
CA GLY A 172 -7.61 10.22 -1.60
C GLY A 172 -7.82 11.43 -2.50
N SER A 173 -9.01 12.04 -2.48
CA SER A 173 -9.30 13.31 -3.15
C SER A 173 -9.16 14.51 -2.23
N TYR A 174 -9.04 14.29 -0.92
CA TYR A 174 -8.91 15.36 0.07
C TYR A 174 -7.69 16.24 -0.21
N GLY A 175 -7.92 17.52 -0.48
CA GLY A 175 -6.86 18.47 -0.84
C GLY A 175 -6.46 18.49 -2.32
N CYS A 176 -7.04 17.62 -3.15
CA CYS A 176 -6.61 17.40 -4.54
C CYS A 176 -7.70 17.70 -5.58
N VAL A 177 -8.79 18.36 -5.18
CA VAL A 177 -9.92 18.72 -6.04
C VAL A 177 -10.46 20.13 -5.72
N LYS A 178 -9.62 21.04 -5.23
CA LYS A 178 -10.03 22.42 -4.85
C LYS A 178 -9.95 23.36 -6.06
N THR A 179 -8.84 23.34 -6.78
CA THR A 179 -8.63 24.20 -7.95
C THR A 179 -9.03 23.51 -9.26
N LYS A 180 -9.28 24.28 -10.32
CA LYS A 180 -9.58 23.73 -11.65
C LYS A 180 -8.47 22.78 -12.14
N LYS A 181 -7.21 23.17 -11.96
CA LYS A 181 -6.04 22.39 -12.35
C LYS A 181 -5.91 21.09 -11.54
N GLU A 182 -6.17 21.14 -10.24
CA GLU A 182 -6.22 19.95 -9.38
C GLU A 182 -7.31 18.98 -9.83
N LYS A 183 -8.52 19.49 -10.10
CA LYS A 183 -9.64 18.70 -10.61
C LYS A 183 -9.33 18.03 -11.96
N GLU A 184 -8.73 18.76 -12.89
CA GLU A 184 -8.30 18.22 -14.18
C GLU A 184 -7.27 17.10 -14.02
N ARG A 185 -6.28 17.28 -13.15
CA ARG A 185 -5.28 16.25 -12.82
C ARG A 185 -5.92 15.01 -12.19
N PHE A 186 -6.81 15.20 -11.23
CA PHE A 186 -7.48 14.10 -10.55
C PHE A 186 -8.40 13.32 -11.51
N ARG A 187 -9.10 14.03 -12.40
CA ARG A 187 -9.91 13.41 -13.46
C ARG A 187 -9.05 12.62 -14.44
N TYR A 188 -7.87 13.14 -14.83
CA TYR A 188 -6.90 12.38 -15.62
C TYR A 188 -6.44 11.11 -14.90
N PHE A 189 -6.07 11.23 -13.63
CA PHE A 189 -5.72 10.08 -12.79
C PHE A 189 -6.80 8.99 -12.78
N LEU A 190 -8.07 9.35 -12.60
CA LEU A 190 -9.20 8.40 -12.67
C LEU A 190 -9.32 7.75 -14.06
N ARG A 191 -9.21 8.55 -15.12
CA ARG A 191 -9.33 8.08 -16.51
C ARG A 191 -8.29 7.03 -16.88
N GLU A 192 -7.07 7.19 -16.39
CA GLU A 192 -5.96 6.27 -16.68
C GLU A 192 -6.05 4.99 -15.84
N MET A 193 -6.41 5.13 -14.56
CA MET A 193 -6.30 4.03 -13.59
C MET A 193 -7.51 3.08 -13.60
N LEU A 194 -8.73 3.61 -13.75
CA LEU A 194 -9.96 2.81 -13.68
C LEU A 194 -10.03 1.71 -14.76
N PRO A 195 -9.71 1.95 -16.04
CA PRO A 195 -9.75 0.92 -17.08
C PRO A 195 -8.70 -0.19 -16.89
N ILE A 196 -7.56 0.13 -16.28
CA ILE A 196 -6.48 -0.82 -16.02
C ILE A 196 -6.88 -1.78 -14.89
N LEU A 197 -7.27 -1.21 -13.75
CA LEU A 197 -7.59 -2.00 -12.56
C LEU A 197 -8.97 -2.65 -12.61
N MET A 198 -9.92 -2.07 -13.35
CA MET A 198 -11.33 -2.49 -13.36
C MET A 198 -11.84 -2.77 -11.93
N PRO A 199 -11.78 -1.79 -11.02
CA PRO A 199 -12.06 -2.03 -9.61
C PRO A 199 -13.51 -2.46 -9.40
N LYS A 200 -13.73 -3.34 -8.43
CA LYS A 200 -15.09 -3.67 -7.97
C LYS A 200 -15.74 -2.49 -7.26
N VAL A 201 -14.97 -1.85 -6.38
CA VAL A 201 -15.39 -0.68 -5.60
C VAL A 201 -14.18 0.24 -5.43
N VAL A 202 -14.39 1.53 -5.59
CA VAL A 202 -13.42 2.58 -5.32
C VAL A 202 -13.83 3.32 -4.05
N VAL A 203 -13.08 3.12 -2.97
CA VAL A 203 -13.23 3.87 -1.73
C VAL A 203 -12.57 5.24 -1.90
N VAL A 204 -13.32 6.32 -1.70
CA VAL A 204 -12.82 7.70 -1.89
C VAL A 204 -12.76 8.43 -0.57
N TYR A 205 -11.56 8.80 -0.13
CA TYR A 205 -11.37 9.68 1.01
C TYR A 205 -11.37 11.15 0.59
N GLY A 206 -12.44 11.87 0.95
CA GLY A 206 -12.61 13.30 0.63
C GLY A 206 -13.78 13.57 -0.31
N ALA A 207 -13.76 14.75 -0.93
CA ALA A 207 -14.85 15.23 -1.78
C ALA A 207 -14.92 14.49 -3.13
N MET A 208 -16.14 14.26 -3.62
CA MET A 208 -16.41 13.68 -4.93
C MET A 208 -17.21 14.63 -5.84
N PRO A 209 -16.62 15.75 -6.30
CA PRO A 209 -17.35 16.71 -7.13
C PRO A 209 -17.69 16.11 -8.50
N ASP A 210 -18.88 16.44 -9.02
CA ASP A 210 -19.39 15.85 -10.27
C ASP A 210 -18.54 16.19 -11.50
N ASP A 211 -17.87 17.34 -11.52
CA ASP A 211 -16.97 17.73 -12.61
C ASP A 211 -15.68 16.89 -12.69
N VAL A 212 -15.39 16.10 -11.65
CA VAL A 212 -14.28 15.13 -11.59
C VAL A 212 -14.79 13.70 -11.71
N PHE A 213 -15.85 13.34 -10.97
CA PHE A 213 -16.30 11.94 -10.85
C PHE A 213 -17.47 11.59 -11.76
N GLY A 214 -18.25 12.57 -12.23
CA GLY A 214 -19.54 12.36 -12.90
C GLY A 214 -19.47 11.42 -14.09
N GLU A 215 -18.43 11.55 -14.94
CA GLU A 215 -18.27 10.70 -16.13
C GLU A 215 -18.00 9.21 -15.83
N PHE A 216 -17.65 8.88 -14.59
CA PHE A 216 -17.28 7.52 -14.17
C PHE A 216 -18.38 6.81 -13.37
N LYS A 217 -19.34 7.56 -12.81
CA LYS A 217 -20.36 7.03 -11.87
C LYS A 217 -21.26 5.95 -12.49
N ASP A 218 -21.50 5.99 -13.79
CA ASP A 218 -22.32 4.99 -14.48
C ASP A 218 -21.58 3.66 -14.74
N LYS A 219 -20.24 3.67 -14.67
CA LYS A 219 -19.39 2.54 -15.04
C LYS A 219 -18.69 1.89 -13.85
N TYR A 220 -18.50 2.64 -12.77
CA TYR A 220 -17.72 2.21 -11.60
C TYR A 220 -18.47 2.53 -10.31
N SER A 221 -18.38 1.62 -9.34
CA SER A 221 -18.96 1.81 -8.01
C SER A 221 -17.99 2.58 -7.12
N PHE A 222 -18.47 3.67 -6.52
CA PHE A 222 -17.70 4.49 -5.58
C PHE A 222 -18.38 4.48 -4.21
N VAL A 223 -17.57 4.42 -3.15
CA VAL A 223 -18.02 4.61 -1.76
C VAL A 223 -17.25 5.78 -1.18
N GLN A 224 -17.94 6.85 -0.82
CA GLN A 224 -17.32 8.05 -0.29
C GLN A 224 -17.16 7.97 1.23
N CYS A 225 -15.99 8.36 1.72
CA CYS A 225 -15.74 8.62 3.12
C CYS A 225 -15.49 10.13 3.31
N GLU A 226 -16.20 10.75 4.24
CA GLU A 226 -15.93 12.13 4.61
C GLU A 226 -14.52 12.25 5.21
N ALA A 227 -13.81 13.30 4.81
CA ALA A 227 -12.51 13.60 5.39
C ALA A 227 -12.69 14.16 6.79
N ILE A 228 -11.86 13.69 7.73
CA ILE A 228 -11.91 14.12 9.13
C ILE A 228 -11.02 15.37 9.27
N PRO A 229 -11.60 16.57 9.49
CA PRO A 229 -10.88 17.84 9.42
C PRO A 229 -9.70 17.96 10.40
N GLU A 230 -9.78 17.28 11.53
CA GLU A 230 -8.78 17.29 12.62
C GLU A 230 -7.48 16.58 12.24
N CYS A 231 -7.47 15.77 11.17
CA CYS A 231 -6.31 14.96 10.76
C CYS A 231 -5.17 15.78 10.11
N GLY A 232 -5.28 17.11 10.12
CA GLY A 232 -4.37 18.00 9.44
C GLY A 232 -4.60 17.98 7.92
N LYS A 233 -4.31 19.10 7.26
CA LYS A 233 -4.33 19.16 5.80
C LYS A 233 -3.06 18.48 5.31
N LYS A 234 -3.19 17.50 4.40
CA LYS A 234 -2.08 17.23 3.48
C LYS A 234 -1.96 18.43 2.56
N GLU A 235 -0.82 19.09 2.64
CA GLU A 235 -0.46 20.11 1.67
C GLU A 235 -0.07 19.39 0.37
N VAL A 236 -1.00 19.50 -0.60
CA VAL A 236 -0.76 19.46 -2.05
C VAL A 236 -0.73 18.07 -2.70
N CYS A 237 -1.62 17.92 -3.69
CA CYS A 237 -1.40 17.23 -4.97
C CYS A 237 -0.99 18.31 -6.01
#